data_AF-A0A660WK96-F1
#
_entry.id   AF-A0A660WK96-F1
#
_cell.length_a   1.000
_cell.length_b   1.000
_cell.length_c   1.000
_cell.angle_alpha   90.00
_cell.angle_beta   90.00
_cell.angle_gamma   90.00
#
_symmetry.space_group_name_H-M   'P 1'
#
loop_
_entity.id
_entity.type
_entity.pdbx_description
1 polymer ?
#
loop_
_entity_poly.entity_id
_entity_poly.type
_entity_poly.pdbx_seq_one_letter_code
_entity_poly.pdbx_strand_id
1 'polypeptide(L)'
;MKDIIFESGRIKSLEKKFLSRTDFEKIIDAPDFKSSLSEIEKGFYRLKDITLCQQIINFFESEREKLIKEIEQTLPENLSNFFKIKYDFHNLKVFLKERFGIKGNEIYSFSGIVDPYSLKYSLENRDFDIIPEILKDTLMEFAEIKSDNPDTYFSFLRKEYYRIIKNLIEKEKNGFLNGYISIEIDFANISSFLLKKQKDELIDGGNIKKEDFYDEKKLWKSVKEFYPYVEVPIKEKDYEKVKKNAIINFLKSSRRIGYGIEVIFSYFSARFIEMENLQRILIGKFYNLPSQILKDWIIDCYC
;
A
#
# COMPACT_ATOMS: atom_id res chain seq x y z
N MET A 1 -19.77 15.69 -6.00
CA MET A 1 -18.34 15.63 -6.35
C MET A 1 -17.78 17.03 -6.12
N LYS A 2 -16.79 17.20 -5.23
CA LYS A 2 -16.17 18.51 -5.06
C LYS A 2 -15.50 18.93 -6.37
N ASP A 3 -15.35 20.23 -6.56
CA ASP A 3 -14.64 20.77 -7.70
C ASP A 3 -13.18 20.28 -7.69
N ILE A 4 -12.84 19.42 -8.65
CA ILE A 4 -11.50 18.81 -8.80
C ILE A 4 -10.43 19.90 -8.91
N ILE A 5 -10.76 21.05 -9.50
CA ILE A 5 -9.84 22.18 -9.65
C ILE A 5 -9.51 22.76 -8.27
N PHE A 6 -10.53 23.00 -7.45
CA PHE A 6 -10.37 23.50 -6.08
C PHE A 6 -9.55 22.53 -5.22
N GLU A 7 -9.91 21.24 -5.23
CA GLU A 7 -9.19 20.22 -4.44
C GLU A 7 -7.75 20.03 -4.91
N SER A 8 -7.50 20.09 -6.23
CA SER A 8 -6.13 20.07 -6.78
C SER A 8 -5.30 21.26 -6.27
N GLY A 9 -5.87 22.46 -6.22
CA GLY A 9 -5.21 23.66 -5.69
C GLY A 9 -4.88 23.54 -4.20
N ARG A 10 -5.84 23.04 -3.40
CA ARG A 10 -5.64 22.75 -1.97
C ARG A 10 -4.50 21.76 -1.77
N ILE A 11 -4.52 20.65 -2.51
CA ILE A 11 -3.52 19.58 -2.40
C ILE A 11 -2.14 20.07 -2.78
N LYS A 12 -1.98 20.82 -3.88
CA LYS A 12 -0.67 21.40 -4.24
C LYS A 12 -0.07 22.27 -3.14
N SER A 13 -0.90 23.03 -2.40
CA SER A 13 -0.44 23.79 -1.24
C SER A 13 0.00 22.89 -0.08
N LEU A 14 -0.58 21.69 0.06
CA LEU A 14 -0.22 20.70 1.07
C LEU A 14 1.01 19.87 0.70
N GLU A 15 1.34 19.71 -0.59
CA GLU A 15 2.52 18.95 -1.02
C GLU A 15 3.84 19.47 -0.41
N LYS A 16 3.92 20.77 -0.08
CA LYS A 16 5.09 21.35 0.61
C LYS A 16 5.32 20.82 2.03
N LYS A 17 4.37 20.07 2.60
CA LYS A 17 4.47 19.48 3.93
C LYS A 17 5.02 18.05 3.93
N PHE A 18 5.20 17.43 2.75
CA PHE A 18 5.91 16.15 2.66
C PHE A 18 7.34 16.31 3.16
N LEU A 19 7.80 15.32 3.91
CA LEU A 19 9.17 15.20 4.39
C LEU A 19 10.09 14.92 3.20
N SER A 20 11.10 15.77 3.06
CA SER A 20 12.16 15.59 2.07
C SER A 20 13.16 14.52 2.53
N ARG A 21 14.04 14.10 1.62
CA ARG A 21 15.13 13.20 1.95
C ARG A 21 16.01 13.75 3.07
N THR A 22 16.29 15.06 3.04
CA THR A 22 17.07 15.74 4.08
C THR A 22 16.35 15.74 5.42
N ASP A 23 15.01 15.79 5.45
CA ASP A 23 14.25 15.69 6.70
C ASP A 23 14.36 14.28 7.29
N PHE A 24 14.24 13.22 6.47
CA PHE A 24 14.48 11.85 6.93
C PHE A 24 15.92 11.65 7.44
N GLU A 25 16.92 12.20 6.75
CA GLU A 25 18.32 12.13 7.20
C GLU A 25 18.50 12.80 8.57
N LYS A 26 17.89 13.98 8.80
CA LYS A 26 17.90 14.65 10.11
C LYS A 26 17.23 13.83 11.21
N ILE A 27 16.06 13.23 10.92
CA ILE A 27 15.35 12.35 11.87
C ILE A 27 16.24 11.16 12.26
N ILE A 28 16.94 10.57 11.28
CA ILE A 28 17.80 9.40 11.50
C ILE A 28 19.08 9.78 12.24
N ASP A 29 19.69 10.91 11.91
CA ASP A 29 20.94 11.37 12.51
C ASP A 29 20.75 12.11 13.84
N ALA A 30 19.50 12.35 14.26
CA ALA A 30 19.19 12.87 15.58
C ALA A 30 19.81 12.00 16.69
N PRO A 31 20.37 12.60 17.76
CA PRO A 31 21.15 11.88 18.76
C PRO A 31 20.34 10.82 19.53
N ASP A 32 19.05 11.07 19.71
CA ASP A 32 18.13 10.19 20.42
C ASP A 32 16.72 10.26 19.82
N PHE A 33 15.86 9.34 20.24
CA PHE A 33 14.48 9.25 19.74
C PHE A 33 13.67 10.52 20.03
N LYS A 34 13.79 11.15 21.21
CA LYS A 34 13.04 12.36 21.55
C LYS A 34 13.44 13.53 20.65
N SER A 35 14.73 13.69 20.42
CA SER A 35 15.28 14.68 19.49
C SER A 35 14.78 14.45 18.06
N SER A 36 14.62 13.18 17.64
CA SER A 36 14.07 12.85 16.32
C SER A 36 12.62 13.30 16.13
N LEU A 37 11.81 13.32 17.19
CA LEU A 37 10.40 13.77 17.12
C LEU A 37 10.29 15.26 16.81
N SER A 38 11.21 16.08 17.32
CA SER A 38 11.24 17.53 17.07
C SER A 38 11.52 17.86 15.60
N GLU A 39 12.27 17.02 14.88
CA GLU A 39 12.52 17.21 13.45
C GLU A 39 11.27 16.96 12.58
N ILE A 40 10.29 16.19 13.09
CA ILE A 40 9.08 15.81 12.37
C ILE A 40 8.01 16.91 12.41
N GLU A 41 8.02 17.77 13.45
CA GLU A 41 6.94 18.75 13.71
C GLU A 41 6.72 19.77 12.58
N LYS A 42 7.64 19.86 11.63
CA LYS A 42 7.56 20.68 10.41
C LYS A 42 6.61 20.10 9.35
N GLY A 43 6.33 18.80 9.39
CA GLY A 43 5.50 18.07 8.43
C GLY A 43 4.04 17.89 8.86
N PHE A 44 3.43 16.79 8.41
CA PHE A 44 2.04 16.43 8.76
C PHE A 44 1.89 15.88 10.18
N TYR A 45 2.97 15.40 10.80
CA TYR A 45 2.90 14.56 11.99
C TYR A 45 3.40 15.28 13.23
N ARG A 46 2.72 15.04 14.36
CA ARG A 46 3.06 15.60 15.66
C ARG A 46 2.90 14.54 16.73
N LEU A 47 3.98 13.81 16.98
CA LEU A 47 4.04 12.79 18.04
C LEU A 47 4.57 13.43 19.32
N LYS A 48 3.90 13.20 20.44
CA LYS A 48 4.30 13.69 21.77
C LYS A 48 4.20 12.55 22.79
N ASP A 49 5.01 12.64 23.84
CA ASP A 49 4.91 11.79 25.03
C ASP A 49 4.96 10.27 24.74
N ILE A 50 5.78 9.88 23.76
CA ILE A 50 6.00 8.48 23.40
C ILE A 50 6.99 7.83 24.37
N THR A 51 6.51 6.84 25.11
CA THR A 51 7.28 5.99 26.04
C THR A 51 7.29 4.52 25.61
N LEU A 52 6.33 4.10 24.78
CA LEU A 52 6.17 2.73 24.29
C LEU A 52 6.09 2.72 22.76
N CYS A 53 6.73 1.72 22.14
CA CYS A 53 6.66 1.51 20.68
C CYS A 53 5.21 1.40 20.18
N GLN A 54 4.31 0.80 20.98
CA GLN A 54 2.89 0.67 20.64
C GLN A 54 2.21 2.03 20.42
N GLN A 55 2.64 3.09 21.11
CA GLN A 55 2.08 4.43 20.92
C GLN A 55 2.45 5.01 19.54
N ILE A 56 3.63 4.68 19.00
CA ILE A 56 4.00 5.04 17.63
C ILE A 56 3.05 4.35 16.65
N ILE A 57 2.83 3.04 16.83
CA ILE A 57 1.92 2.26 15.98
C ILE A 57 0.51 2.86 16.03
N ASN A 58 -0.05 3.05 17.23
CA ASN A 58 -1.39 3.61 17.41
C ASN A 58 -1.53 5.02 16.82
N PHE A 59 -0.48 5.84 16.89
CA PHE A 59 -0.47 7.16 16.26
C PHE A 59 -0.64 7.05 14.74
N PHE A 60 0.15 6.20 14.06
CA PHE A 60 0.05 6.04 12.61
C PHE A 60 -1.24 5.33 12.18
N GLU A 61 -1.81 4.45 13.01
CA GLU A 61 -3.17 3.94 12.81
C GLU A 61 -4.20 5.10 12.82
N SER A 62 -4.16 5.97 13.82
CA SER A 62 -5.08 7.12 13.90
C SER A 62 -4.90 8.10 12.75
N GLU A 63 -3.67 8.41 12.35
CA GLU A 63 -3.40 9.26 11.18
C GLU A 63 -3.93 8.63 9.89
N ARG A 64 -3.93 7.30 9.80
CA ARG A 64 -4.41 6.57 8.62
C ARG A 64 -5.92 6.64 8.53
N GLU A 65 -6.62 6.46 9.64
CA GLU A 65 -8.07 6.64 9.72
C GLU A 65 -8.48 8.06 9.33
N LYS A 66 -7.73 9.08 9.78
CA LYS A 66 -7.96 10.47 9.35
C LYS A 66 -7.77 10.65 7.85
N LEU A 67 -6.72 10.05 7.28
CA LEU A 67 -6.44 10.12 5.85
C LEU A 67 -7.53 9.42 5.03
N ILE A 68 -8.02 8.27 5.48
CA ILE A 68 -9.14 7.56 4.84
C ILE A 68 -10.41 8.43 4.86
N LYS A 69 -10.73 9.07 5.98
CA LYS A 69 -11.87 10.02 6.06
C LYS A 69 -11.69 11.21 5.12
N GLU A 70 -10.47 11.73 4.99
CA GLU A 70 -10.17 12.80 4.04
C GLU A 70 -10.36 12.33 2.59
N ILE A 71 -9.93 11.10 2.27
CA ILE A 71 -10.12 10.46 0.96
C ILE A 71 -11.61 10.32 0.64
N GLU A 72 -12.42 9.81 1.56
CA GLU A 72 -13.87 9.65 1.37
C GLU A 72 -14.59 10.97 1.08
N GLN A 73 -14.09 12.07 1.66
CA GLN A 73 -14.63 13.41 1.47
C GLN A 73 -14.12 14.12 0.19
N THR A 74 -13.08 13.57 -0.45
CA THR A 74 -12.37 14.23 -1.54
C THR A 74 -12.52 13.49 -2.86
N LEU A 75 -12.36 12.16 -2.84
CA LEU A 75 -12.34 11.31 -4.01
C LEU A 75 -13.73 10.70 -4.31
N PRO A 76 -14.02 10.38 -5.59
CA PRO A 76 -15.16 9.54 -5.94
C PRO A 76 -15.14 8.20 -5.20
N GLU A 77 -16.32 7.59 -5.04
CA GLU A 77 -16.48 6.35 -4.29
C GLU A 77 -15.56 5.22 -4.78
N ASN A 78 -15.42 5.03 -6.09
CA ASN A 78 -14.54 3.99 -6.64
C ASN A 78 -13.08 4.15 -6.17
N LEU A 79 -12.57 5.39 -6.19
CA LEU A 79 -11.20 5.68 -5.79
C LEU A 79 -11.04 5.66 -4.27
N SER A 80 -12.06 6.08 -3.52
CA SER A 80 -12.07 5.90 -2.07
C SER A 80 -12.01 4.40 -1.70
N ASN A 81 -12.86 3.59 -2.32
CA ASN A 81 -12.87 2.14 -2.13
C ASN A 81 -11.55 1.50 -2.54
N PHE A 82 -10.87 2.01 -3.56
CA PHE A 82 -9.53 1.55 -3.96
C PHE A 82 -8.51 1.67 -2.82
N PHE A 83 -8.55 2.75 -2.03
CA PHE A 83 -7.65 2.91 -0.89
C PHE A 83 -8.01 2.03 0.32
N LYS A 84 -9.30 1.67 0.45
CA LYS A 84 -9.83 0.90 1.59
C LYS A 84 -9.75 -0.61 1.41
N ILE A 85 -9.95 -1.11 0.19
CA ILE A 85 -10.10 -2.54 -0.10
C ILE A 85 -8.90 -3.39 0.34
N LYS A 86 -7.69 -2.82 0.36
CA LYS A 86 -6.49 -3.53 0.87
C LYS A 86 -6.62 -3.95 2.33
N TYR A 87 -7.37 -3.21 3.15
CA TYR A 87 -7.59 -3.54 4.56
C TYR A 87 -8.65 -4.63 4.73
N ASP A 88 -9.68 -4.67 3.88
CA ASP A 88 -10.64 -5.80 3.86
C ASP A 88 -9.91 -7.11 3.52
N PHE A 89 -9.05 -7.09 2.49
CA PHE A 89 -8.24 -8.26 2.12
C PHE A 89 -7.16 -8.62 3.16
N HIS A 90 -6.63 -7.64 3.89
CA HIS A 90 -5.79 -7.90 5.06
C HIS A 90 -6.59 -8.64 6.15
N ASN A 91 -7.79 -8.17 6.48
CA ASN A 91 -8.66 -8.80 7.47
C ASN A 91 -9.03 -10.23 7.09
N LEU A 92 -9.34 -10.49 5.82
CA LEU A 92 -9.60 -11.84 5.32
C LEU A 92 -8.39 -12.78 5.48
N LYS A 93 -7.16 -12.26 5.30
CA LYS A 93 -5.94 -13.02 5.56
C LYS A 93 -5.73 -13.30 7.05
N VAL A 94 -6.05 -12.34 7.93
CA VAL A 94 -5.99 -12.53 9.39
C VAL A 94 -6.97 -13.63 9.81
N PHE A 95 -8.23 -13.54 9.37
CA PHE A 95 -9.24 -14.58 9.60
C PHE A 95 -8.79 -15.97 9.12
N LEU A 96 -8.22 -16.04 7.92
CA LEU A 96 -7.70 -17.30 7.36
C LEU A 96 -6.58 -17.89 8.23
N LYS A 97 -5.65 -17.05 8.71
CA LYS A 97 -4.58 -17.50 9.62
C LYS A 97 -5.14 -18.04 10.93
N GLU A 98 -6.13 -17.38 11.51
CA GLU A 98 -6.84 -17.85 12.71
C GLU A 98 -7.46 -19.23 12.45
N ARG A 99 -8.20 -19.38 11.34
CA ARG A 99 -8.88 -20.64 10.96
C ARG A 99 -7.91 -21.82 10.83
N PHE A 100 -6.73 -21.58 10.27
CA PHE A 100 -5.71 -22.61 10.06
C PHE A 100 -4.70 -22.74 11.22
N GLY A 101 -4.88 -22.00 12.32
CA GLY A 101 -3.96 -22.03 13.46
C GLY A 101 -2.54 -21.51 13.13
N ILE A 102 -2.41 -20.71 12.07
CA ILE A 102 -1.14 -20.13 11.66
C ILE A 102 -0.81 -19.00 12.65
N LYS A 103 0.27 -19.18 13.41
CA LYS A 103 0.73 -18.16 14.36
C LYS A 103 1.05 -16.85 13.66
N GLY A 104 0.50 -15.76 14.17
CA GLY A 104 0.68 -14.41 13.67
C GLY A 104 0.38 -13.40 14.77
N ASN A 105 0.96 -12.20 14.65
CA ASN A 105 0.69 -11.07 15.54
C ASN A 105 -0.14 -9.99 14.82
N GLU A 106 -0.64 -10.28 13.63
CA GLU A 106 -1.45 -9.36 12.85
C GLU A 106 -2.80 -9.13 13.52
N ILE A 107 -3.20 -7.86 13.55
CA ILE A 107 -4.48 -7.42 14.07
C ILE A 107 -5.41 -7.05 12.92
N TYR A 108 -6.71 -7.13 13.18
CA TYR A 108 -7.73 -6.61 12.26
C TYR A 108 -7.61 -5.09 12.13
N SER A 109 -7.84 -4.59 10.91
CA SER A 109 -7.87 -3.16 10.59
C SER A 109 -9.31 -2.71 10.38
N PHE A 110 -9.69 -1.58 10.96
CA PHE A 110 -11.00 -0.94 10.77
C PHE A 110 -11.00 0.09 9.63
N SER A 111 -9.94 0.14 8.82
CA SER A 111 -9.80 1.07 7.68
C SER A 111 -10.38 0.51 6.36
N GLY A 112 -11.02 -0.66 6.40
CA GLY A 112 -11.66 -1.29 5.25
C GLY A 112 -12.98 -0.63 4.84
N ILE A 113 -13.60 -1.17 3.80
CA ILE A 113 -14.97 -0.83 3.39
C ILE A 113 -15.97 -1.43 4.39
N VAL A 114 -15.67 -2.64 4.89
CA VAL A 114 -16.49 -3.38 5.83
C VAL A 114 -15.70 -3.54 7.13
N ASP A 115 -16.38 -3.44 8.27
CA ASP A 115 -15.70 -3.72 9.53
C ASP A 115 -15.30 -5.21 9.60
N PRO A 116 -14.16 -5.54 10.24
CA PRO A 116 -13.62 -6.89 10.25
C PRO A 116 -14.55 -7.93 10.89
N TYR A 117 -15.42 -7.53 11.83
CA TYR A 117 -16.32 -8.46 12.50
C TYR A 117 -17.52 -8.81 11.63
N SER A 118 -18.02 -7.88 10.83
CA SER A 118 -19.03 -8.19 9.81
C SER A 118 -18.49 -9.11 8.72
N LEU A 119 -17.23 -8.92 8.28
CA LEU A 119 -16.56 -9.86 7.38
C LEU A 119 -16.48 -11.27 7.99
N LYS A 120 -16.00 -11.38 9.23
CA LYS A 120 -15.91 -12.66 9.95
C LYS A 120 -17.29 -13.33 10.13
N TYR A 121 -18.27 -12.56 10.57
CA TYR A 121 -19.64 -13.02 10.76
C TYR A 121 -20.25 -13.58 9.46
N SER A 122 -20.09 -12.86 8.34
CA SER A 122 -20.61 -13.28 7.03
C SER A 122 -20.05 -14.63 6.58
N LEU A 123 -18.75 -14.86 6.81
CA LEU A 123 -18.08 -16.12 6.45
C LEU A 123 -18.47 -17.29 7.36
N GLU A 124 -18.62 -17.03 8.66
CA GLU A 124 -19.00 -18.06 9.65
C GLU A 124 -20.47 -18.47 9.51
N ASN A 125 -21.36 -17.52 9.23
CA ASN A 125 -22.80 -17.74 9.19
C ASN A 125 -23.38 -17.88 7.78
N ARG A 126 -22.54 -17.70 6.74
CA ARG A 126 -22.95 -17.67 5.32
C ARG A 126 -24.03 -16.62 5.04
N ASP A 127 -23.99 -15.51 5.77
CA ASP A 127 -24.85 -14.34 5.58
C ASP A 127 -24.09 -13.25 4.83
N PHE A 128 -24.28 -13.21 3.51
CA PHE A 128 -23.61 -12.26 2.62
C PHE A 128 -24.48 -11.05 2.25
N ASP A 129 -25.70 -10.95 2.77
CA ASP A 129 -26.60 -9.83 2.45
C ASP A 129 -26.20 -8.54 3.17
N ILE A 130 -25.46 -8.66 4.28
CA ILE A 130 -24.85 -7.54 4.99
C ILE A 130 -23.58 -7.00 4.30
N ILE A 131 -23.09 -7.67 3.26
CA ILE A 131 -21.84 -7.34 2.59
C ILE A 131 -22.12 -6.46 1.36
N PRO A 132 -21.39 -5.34 1.20
CA PRO A 132 -21.46 -4.53 -0.02
C PRO A 132 -21.12 -5.33 -1.29
N GLU A 133 -21.80 -5.02 -2.39
CA GLU A 133 -21.68 -5.72 -3.68
C GLU A 133 -20.24 -5.89 -4.16
N ILE A 134 -19.38 -4.90 -3.91
CA ILE A 134 -17.96 -4.94 -4.28
C ILE A 134 -17.18 -6.16 -3.72
N LEU A 135 -17.62 -6.70 -2.58
CA LEU A 135 -16.98 -7.84 -1.90
C LEU A 135 -17.84 -9.09 -1.87
N LYS A 136 -19.13 -8.99 -2.23
CA LYS A 136 -20.12 -10.05 -2.04
C LYS A 136 -19.73 -11.33 -2.76
N ASP A 137 -19.50 -11.26 -4.07
CA ASP A 137 -19.10 -12.41 -4.89
C ASP A 137 -17.81 -13.05 -4.40
N THR A 138 -16.81 -12.23 -4.05
CA THR A 138 -15.52 -12.71 -3.54
C THR A 138 -15.69 -13.50 -2.24
N LEU A 139 -16.55 -13.05 -1.31
CA LEU A 139 -16.79 -13.78 -0.06
C LEU A 139 -17.59 -15.06 -0.28
N MET A 140 -18.57 -15.03 -1.19
CA MET A 140 -19.34 -16.21 -1.57
C MET A 140 -18.43 -17.29 -2.16
N GLU A 141 -17.58 -16.92 -3.13
CA GLU A 141 -16.60 -17.84 -3.72
C GLU A 141 -15.58 -18.32 -2.68
N PHE A 142 -15.07 -17.43 -1.81
CA PHE A 142 -14.15 -17.78 -0.73
C PHE A 142 -14.74 -18.84 0.20
N ALA A 143 -16.03 -18.73 0.54
CA ALA A 143 -16.73 -19.67 1.42
C ALA A 143 -16.95 -21.05 0.79
N GLU A 144 -16.89 -21.15 -0.54
CA GLU A 144 -17.02 -22.41 -1.29
C GLU A 144 -15.68 -23.14 -1.53
N ILE A 145 -14.55 -22.49 -1.26
CA ILE A 145 -13.23 -23.14 -1.36
C ILE A 145 -13.16 -24.30 -0.36
N LYS A 146 -12.99 -25.52 -0.87
CA LYS A 146 -12.77 -26.74 -0.08
C LYS A 146 -11.33 -27.20 -0.28
N SER A 147 -10.43 -26.64 0.51
CA SER A 147 -9.02 -27.00 0.52
C SER A 147 -8.50 -26.99 1.96
N ASP A 148 -7.64 -27.95 2.28
CA ASP A 148 -6.88 -27.96 3.54
C ASP A 148 -5.55 -27.21 3.41
N ASN A 149 -5.21 -26.74 2.20
CA ASN A 149 -4.01 -25.97 1.95
C ASN A 149 -4.31 -24.46 2.05
N PRO A 150 -3.75 -23.73 3.04
CA PRO A 150 -3.92 -22.29 3.18
C PRO A 150 -3.50 -21.51 1.93
N ASP A 151 -2.48 -21.98 1.19
CA ASP A 151 -1.96 -21.30 0.01
C ASP A 151 -3.03 -21.15 -1.09
N THR A 152 -3.96 -22.11 -1.19
CA THR A 152 -5.11 -22.03 -2.11
C THR A 152 -5.93 -20.76 -1.84
N TYR A 153 -6.25 -20.48 -0.58
CA TYR A 153 -7.03 -19.32 -0.19
C TYR A 153 -6.22 -18.02 -0.34
N PHE A 154 -4.94 -18.02 0.02
CA PHE A 154 -4.08 -16.85 -0.15
C PHE A 154 -3.92 -16.47 -1.63
N SER A 155 -3.79 -17.47 -2.51
CA SER A 155 -3.72 -17.29 -3.95
C SER A 155 -5.03 -16.74 -4.51
N PHE A 156 -6.17 -17.30 -4.08
CA PHE A 156 -7.50 -16.79 -4.41
C PHE A 156 -7.68 -15.32 -4.00
N LEU A 157 -7.45 -15.00 -2.71
CA LEU A 157 -7.57 -13.62 -2.20
C LEU A 157 -6.65 -12.65 -2.94
N ARG A 158 -5.44 -13.10 -3.33
CA ARG A 158 -4.54 -12.27 -4.11
C ARG A 158 -5.12 -11.96 -5.50
N LYS A 159 -5.61 -12.96 -6.24
CA LYS A 159 -6.22 -12.75 -7.57
C LYS A 159 -7.43 -11.82 -7.48
N GLU A 160 -8.30 -12.05 -6.52
CA GLU A 160 -9.52 -11.26 -6.30
C GLU A 160 -9.22 -9.81 -5.91
N TYR A 161 -8.22 -9.57 -5.06
CA TYR A 161 -7.78 -8.23 -4.72
C TYR A 161 -7.41 -7.42 -5.97
N TYR A 162 -6.58 -8.00 -6.84
CA TYR A 162 -6.13 -7.33 -8.06
C TYR A 162 -7.26 -7.18 -9.09
N ARG A 163 -8.17 -8.15 -9.19
CA ARG A 163 -9.38 -8.04 -10.02
C ARG A 163 -10.24 -6.85 -9.60
N ILE A 164 -10.51 -6.70 -8.30
CA ILE A 164 -11.35 -5.62 -7.76
C ILE A 164 -10.69 -4.26 -7.97
N ILE A 165 -9.43 -4.08 -7.57
CA ILE A 165 -8.78 -2.76 -7.71
C ILE A 165 -8.66 -2.32 -9.17
N LYS A 166 -8.45 -3.27 -10.09
CA LYS A 166 -8.41 -2.98 -11.53
C LYS A 166 -9.78 -2.48 -12.00
N ASN A 167 -10.86 -3.17 -11.65
CA ASN A 167 -12.22 -2.75 -11.99
C ASN A 167 -12.55 -1.35 -11.40
N LEU A 168 -12.16 -1.09 -10.16
CA LEU A 168 -12.35 0.23 -9.53
C LEU A 168 -11.66 1.35 -10.32
N ILE A 169 -10.44 1.11 -10.79
CA ILE A 169 -9.64 2.10 -11.53
C ILE A 169 -10.10 2.24 -12.99
N GLU A 170 -10.45 1.15 -13.67
CA GLU A 170 -10.91 1.17 -15.07
C GLU A 170 -12.19 1.99 -15.25
N LYS A 171 -13.07 2.02 -14.24
CA LYS A 171 -14.27 2.86 -14.21
C LYS A 171 -13.98 4.35 -14.35
N GLU A 172 -12.82 4.81 -13.89
CA GLU A 172 -12.39 6.21 -14.00
C GLU A 172 -11.88 6.57 -15.41
N LYS A 173 -11.68 5.58 -16.29
CA LYS A 173 -11.20 5.74 -17.68
C LYS A 173 -9.96 6.64 -17.79
N ASN A 174 -9.05 6.51 -16.82
CA ASN A 174 -7.90 7.38 -16.66
C ASN A 174 -6.58 6.63 -16.91
N GLY A 175 -5.80 7.07 -17.90
CA GLY A 175 -4.56 6.41 -18.30
C GLY A 175 -3.47 6.44 -17.22
N PHE A 176 -3.41 7.49 -16.40
CA PHE A 176 -2.47 7.57 -15.29
C PHE A 176 -2.82 6.58 -14.18
N LEU A 177 -4.10 6.49 -13.81
CA LEU A 177 -4.53 5.51 -12.80
C LEU A 177 -4.33 4.06 -13.29
N ASN A 178 -4.60 3.78 -14.57
CA ASN A 178 -4.29 2.47 -15.16
C ASN A 178 -2.79 2.18 -15.10
N GLY A 179 -1.93 3.15 -15.40
CA GLY A 179 -0.48 3.03 -15.26
C GLY A 179 -0.06 2.67 -13.83
N TYR A 180 -0.66 3.30 -12.82
CA TYR A 180 -0.41 2.96 -11.42
C TYR A 180 -0.70 1.48 -11.12
N ILE A 181 -1.86 0.99 -11.57
CA ILE A 181 -2.27 -0.41 -11.36
C ILE A 181 -1.34 -1.39 -12.08
N SER A 182 -0.93 -1.08 -13.31
CA SER A 182 0.00 -1.94 -14.04
C SER A 182 1.34 -2.10 -13.31
N ILE A 183 1.83 -1.03 -12.66
CA ILE A 183 3.04 -1.09 -11.82
C ILE A 183 2.80 -1.95 -10.58
N GLU A 184 1.68 -1.76 -9.87
CA GLU A 184 1.32 -2.59 -8.72
C GLU A 184 1.27 -4.09 -9.08
N ILE A 185 0.72 -4.42 -10.25
CA ILE A 185 0.61 -5.80 -10.75
C ILE A 185 1.98 -6.36 -11.14
N ASP A 186 2.81 -5.59 -11.85
CA ASP A 186 4.17 -6.02 -12.20
C ASP A 186 4.96 -6.40 -10.95
N PHE A 187 4.95 -5.53 -9.93
CA PHE A 187 5.64 -5.81 -8.68
C PHE A 187 5.01 -6.99 -7.93
N ALA A 188 3.68 -7.13 -7.94
CA ALA A 188 3.03 -8.31 -7.37
C ALA A 188 3.55 -9.61 -8.02
N ASN A 189 3.69 -9.63 -9.33
CA ASN A 189 4.18 -10.78 -10.08
C ASN A 189 5.69 -11.01 -9.85
N ILE A 190 6.48 -9.94 -9.72
CA ILE A 190 7.90 -10.02 -9.30
C ILE A 190 8.00 -10.66 -7.92
N SER A 191 7.15 -10.29 -6.97
CA SER A 191 7.09 -10.92 -5.65
C SER A 191 6.80 -12.42 -5.74
N SER A 192 5.81 -12.82 -6.55
CA SER A 192 5.52 -14.24 -6.79
C SER A 192 6.72 -14.99 -7.39
N PHE A 193 7.45 -14.37 -8.32
CA PHE A 193 8.67 -14.93 -8.90
C PHE A 193 9.78 -15.11 -7.86
N LEU A 194 10.05 -14.08 -7.05
CA LEU A 194 11.09 -14.13 -6.01
C LEU A 194 10.79 -15.19 -4.95
N LEU A 195 9.51 -15.33 -4.57
CA LEU A 195 9.03 -16.36 -3.64
C LEU A 195 8.88 -17.75 -4.29
N LYS A 196 9.26 -17.91 -5.57
CA LYS A 196 9.17 -19.16 -6.34
C LYS A 196 7.77 -19.79 -6.31
N LYS A 197 6.73 -18.94 -6.31
CA LYS A 197 5.34 -19.38 -6.35
C LYS A 197 4.98 -19.96 -7.72
N GLN A 198 3.85 -20.68 -7.76
CA GLN A 198 3.40 -21.32 -9.00
C GLN A 198 3.05 -20.27 -10.07
N LYS A 199 3.34 -20.62 -11.33
CA LYS A 199 3.27 -19.70 -12.49
C LYS A 199 1.84 -19.34 -12.91
N ASP A 200 0.86 -20.15 -12.52
CA ASP A 200 -0.58 -19.90 -12.67
C ASP A 200 -1.13 -18.86 -11.67
N GLU A 201 -0.29 -18.36 -10.76
CA GLU A 201 -0.61 -17.26 -9.85
C GLU A 201 -0.33 -15.87 -10.43
N LEU A 202 0.19 -15.76 -11.66
CA LEU A 202 0.47 -14.47 -12.28
C LEU A 202 -0.82 -13.70 -12.58
N ILE A 203 -0.86 -12.44 -12.15
CA ILE A 203 -1.97 -11.52 -12.33
C ILE A 203 -1.87 -10.84 -13.71
N ASP A 204 -3.00 -10.67 -14.39
CA ASP A 204 -3.09 -9.95 -15.66
C ASP A 204 -3.20 -8.43 -15.49
N GLY A 205 -2.66 -7.67 -16.44
CA GLY A 205 -2.79 -6.20 -16.49
C GLY A 205 -1.54 -5.42 -16.09
N GLY A 206 -0.42 -6.11 -15.85
CA GLY A 206 0.90 -5.49 -15.73
C GLY A 206 1.48 -5.05 -17.08
N ASN A 207 2.61 -4.34 -17.05
CA ASN A 207 3.36 -3.98 -18.26
C ASN A 207 4.27 -5.13 -18.71
N ILE A 208 4.80 -5.91 -17.76
CA ILE A 208 5.68 -7.04 -18.04
C ILE A 208 4.84 -8.22 -18.51
N LYS A 209 5.21 -8.77 -19.67
CA LYS A 209 4.53 -9.93 -20.25
C LYS A 209 4.67 -11.14 -19.34
N LYS A 210 3.58 -11.91 -19.19
CA LYS A 210 3.57 -13.10 -18.32
C LYS A 210 4.67 -14.08 -18.69
N GLU A 211 4.95 -14.25 -19.99
CA GLU A 211 5.98 -15.17 -20.50
C GLU A 211 7.40 -14.82 -20.02
N ASP A 212 7.66 -13.54 -19.72
CA ASP A 212 8.98 -13.10 -19.25
C ASP A 212 9.25 -13.59 -17.82
N PHE A 213 8.22 -13.81 -17.00
CA PHE A 213 8.36 -14.38 -15.65
C PHE A 213 8.76 -15.87 -15.65
N TYR A 214 8.82 -16.52 -16.82
CA TYR A 214 9.24 -17.92 -16.95
C TYR A 214 10.75 -18.06 -17.14
N ASP A 215 11.45 -16.98 -17.48
CA ASP A 215 12.90 -16.93 -17.71
C ASP A 215 13.51 -15.73 -17.01
N GLU A 216 14.42 -15.98 -16.07
CA GLU A 216 14.99 -14.93 -15.22
C GLU A 216 15.70 -13.82 -16.02
N LYS A 217 16.40 -14.16 -17.11
CA LYS A 217 17.11 -13.17 -17.92
C LYS A 217 16.12 -12.27 -18.68
N LYS A 218 15.04 -12.85 -19.20
CA LYS A 218 13.96 -12.08 -19.84
C LYS A 218 13.27 -11.18 -18.83
N LEU A 219 12.90 -11.69 -17.67
CA LEU A 219 12.28 -10.90 -16.60
C LEU A 219 13.12 -9.66 -16.27
N TRP A 220 14.40 -9.85 -15.95
CA TRP A 220 15.25 -8.72 -15.55
C TRP A 220 15.50 -7.72 -16.68
N LYS A 221 15.52 -8.19 -17.94
CA LYS A 221 15.54 -7.30 -19.11
C LYS A 221 14.28 -6.44 -19.17
N SER A 222 13.10 -7.05 -19.05
CA SER A 222 11.81 -6.35 -19.08
C SER A 222 11.65 -5.38 -17.90
N VAL A 223 12.08 -5.78 -16.69
CA VAL A 223 12.12 -4.89 -15.52
C VAL A 223 13.00 -3.67 -15.81
N LYS A 224 14.17 -3.85 -16.44
CA LYS A 224 15.06 -2.73 -16.75
C LYS A 224 14.51 -1.81 -17.85
N GLU A 225 13.72 -2.35 -18.78
CA GLU A 225 13.05 -1.60 -19.84
C GLU A 225 11.94 -0.70 -19.28
N PHE A 226 11.05 -1.25 -18.45
CA PHE A 226 9.93 -0.49 -17.87
C PHE A 226 10.34 0.36 -16.66
N TYR A 227 11.36 -0.07 -15.91
CA TYR A 227 11.85 0.60 -14.71
C TYR A 227 13.37 0.84 -14.77
N PRO A 228 13.86 1.77 -15.62
CA PRO A 228 15.30 1.95 -15.87
C PRO A 228 16.15 2.27 -14.65
N TYR A 229 15.57 2.89 -13.62
CA TYR A 229 16.23 3.22 -12.36
C TYR A 229 16.34 2.03 -11.39
N VAL A 230 15.66 0.92 -11.65
CA VAL A 230 15.71 -0.26 -10.79
C VAL A 230 17.02 -1.02 -11.02
N GLU A 231 17.70 -1.34 -9.93
CA GLU A 231 18.84 -2.26 -9.94
C GLU A 231 18.30 -3.69 -10.03
N VAL A 232 18.82 -4.46 -10.99
CA VAL A 232 18.44 -5.85 -11.23
C VAL A 232 19.68 -6.76 -11.14
N PRO A 233 19.55 -8.00 -10.63
CA PRO A 233 18.34 -8.64 -10.13
C PRO A 233 17.87 -8.06 -8.79
N ILE A 234 16.55 -7.93 -8.62
CA ILE A 234 15.96 -7.48 -7.35
C ILE A 234 16.10 -8.60 -6.33
N LYS A 235 16.65 -8.29 -5.15
CA LYS A 235 16.71 -9.24 -4.03
C LYS A 235 15.44 -9.16 -3.20
N GLU A 236 15.00 -10.29 -2.63
CA GLU A 236 13.79 -10.37 -1.80
C GLU A 236 13.79 -9.32 -0.66
N LYS A 237 14.92 -9.17 0.04
CA LYS A 237 15.08 -8.18 1.13
C LYS A 237 14.89 -6.72 0.68
N ASP A 238 15.14 -6.42 -0.59
CA ASP A 238 15.12 -5.07 -1.15
C ASP A 238 13.79 -4.79 -1.87
N TYR A 239 12.98 -5.83 -2.12
CA TYR A 239 11.74 -5.78 -2.91
C TYR A 239 10.78 -4.67 -2.47
N GLU A 240 10.45 -4.59 -1.17
CA GLU A 240 9.51 -3.59 -0.66
C GLU A 240 9.98 -2.15 -0.91
N LYS A 241 11.28 -1.90 -0.75
CA LYS A 241 11.88 -0.60 -1.02
C LYS A 241 11.83 -0.29 -2.51
N VAL A 242 12.23 -1.23 -3.36
CA VAL A 242 12.23 -1.06 -4.83
C VAL A 242 10.83 -0.81 -5.35
N LYS A 243 9.83 -1.58 -4.90
CA LYS A 243 8.41 -1.38 -5.24
C LYS A 243 7.95 0.03 -4.90
N LYS A 244 8.15 0.46 -3.64
CA LYS A 244 7.69 1.78 -3.19
C LYS A 244 8.41 2.92 -3.90
N ASN A 245 9.70 2.79 -4.17
CA ASN A 245 10.44 3.76 -4.99
C ASN A 245 9.89 3.83 -6.41
N ALA A 246 9.53 2.69 -7.01
CA ALA A 246 8.96 2.68 -8.34
C ALA A 246 7.60 3.39 -8.39
N ILE A 247 6.74 3.12 -7.42
CA ILE A 247 5.46 3.81 -7.26
C ILE A 247 5.68 5.31 -7.06
N ILE A 248 6.56 5.74 -6.14
CA ILE A 248 6.82 7.16 -5.89
C ILE A 248 7.35 7.86 -7.15
N ASN A 249 8.25 7.24 -7.89
CA ASN A 249 8.77 7.80 -9.13
C ASN A 249 7.68 7.96 -10.19
N PHE A 250 6.73 7.03 -10.27
CA PHE A 250 5.55 7.18 -11.12
C PHE A 250 4.65 8.32 -10.64
N LEU A 251 4.32 8.39 -9.34
CA LEU A 251 3.46 9.42 -8.76
C LEU A 251 4.04 10.83 -8.97
N LYS A 252 5.36 11.02 -8.91
CA LYS A 252 6.02 12.31 -9.17
C LYS A 252 5.70 12.90 -10.54
N SER A 253 5.37 12.08 -11.54
CA SER A 253 5.02 12.57 -12.87
C SER A 253 3.75 13.44 -12.85
N SER A 254 2.84 13.21 -11.90
CA SER A 254 1.60 14.00 -11.77
C SER A 254 1.85 15.42 -11.27
N ARG A 255 3.00 15.72 -10.67
CA ARG A 255 3.34 17.08 -10.17
C ARG A 255 3.40 18.12 -11.30
N ARG A 256 3.68 17.68 -12.53
CA ARG A 256 3.66 18.53 -13.73
C ARG A 256 2.25 18.82 -14.23
N ILE A 257 1.25 18.05 -13.79
CA ILE A 257 -0.16 18.24 -14.13
C ILE A 257 -0.71 19.38 -13.28
N GLY A 258 -1.40 20.34 -13.89
CA GLY A 258 -1.95 21.52 -13.21
C GLY A 258 -3.04 21.15 -12.20
N TYR A 259 -4.04 20.41 -12.67
CA TYR A 259 -5.23 20.01 -11.94
C TYR A 259 -5.72 18.68 -12.51
N GLY A 260 -6.33 17.83 -11.68
CA GLY A 260 -6.85 16.54 -12.13
C GLY A 260 -6.87 15.50 -11.02
N ILE A 261 -7.58 14.40 -11.29
CA ILE A 261 -7.69 13.29 -10.34
C ILE A 261 -6.34 12.64 -10.06
N GLU A 262 -5.41 12.73 -11.00
CA GLU A 262 -4.04 12.24 -10.92
C GLU A 262 -3.26 12.92 -9.80
N VAL A 263 -3.42 14.24 -9.65
CA VAL A 263 -2.76 15.03 -8.60
C VAL A 263 -3.31 14.63 -7.24
N ILE A 264 -4.64 14.55 -7.13
CA ILE A 264 -5.33 14.19 -5.88
C ILE A 264 -4.96 12.76 -5.46
N PHE A 265 -5.05 11.81 -6.39
CA PHE A 265 -4.68 10.41 -6.15
C PHE A 265 -3.21 10.26 -5.77
N SER A 266 -2.31 10.94 -6.48
CA SER A 266 -0.87 10.86 -6.19
C SER A 266 -0.54 11.37 -4.80
N TYR A 267 -1.17 12.48 -4.39
CA TYR A 267 -1.01 13.00 -3.04
C TYR A 267 -1.42 11.97 -1.98
N PHE A 268 -2.60 11.37 -2.10
CA PHE A 268 -3.05 10.40 -1.10
C PHE A 268 -2.19 9.13 -1.09
N SER A 269 -1.84 8.59 -2.26
CA SER A 269 -0.93 7.45 -2.38
C SER A 269 0.44 7.74 -1.76
N ALA A 270 1.00 8.92 -2.02
CA ALA A 270 2.26 9.35 -1.44
C ALA A 270 2.17 9.55 0.09
N ARG A 271 1.05 10.05 0.62
CA ARG A 271 0.82 10.18 2.06
C ARG A 271 0.86 8.83 2.77
N PHE A 272 0.23 7.78 2.22
CA PHE A 272 0.34 6.43 2.79
C PHE A 272 1.79 5.93 2.80
N ILE A 273 2.51 6.11 1.69
CA ILE A 273 3.91 5.65 1.58
C ILE A 273 4.81 6.38 2.57
N GLU A 274 4.65 7.71 2.71
CA GLU A 274 5.41 8.50 3.67
C GLU A 274 5.12 8.08 5.11
N MET A 275 3.84 7.86 5.46
CA MET A 275 3.44 7.39 6.78
C MET A 275 4.11 6.06 7.12
N GLU A 276 4.06 5.08 6.21
CA GLU A 276 4.69 3.78 6.42
C GLU A 276 6.22 3.90 6.52
N ASN A 277 6.84 4.76 5.70
CA ASN A 277 8.28 5.00 5.74
C ASN A 277 8.70 5.61 7.09
N LEU A 278 8.00 6.67 7.52
CA LEU A 278 8.27 7.35 8.78
C LEU A 278 8.02 6.44 9.98
N GLN A 279 6.89 5.71 10.02
CA GLN A 279 6.59 4.75 11.08
C GLN A 279 7.73 3.74 11.25
N ARG A 280 8.21 3.14 10.15
CA ARG A 280 9.30 2.17 10.18
C ARG A 280 10.60 2.78 10.69
N ILE A 281 10.97 3.98 10.23
CA ILE A 281 12.17 4.69 10.70
C ILE A 281 12.08 5.02 12.20
N LEU A 282 10.92 5.50 12.67
CA LEU A 282 10.72 5.85 14.08
C LEU A 282 10.75 4.63 14.99
N ILE A 283 10.18 3.50 14.57
CA ILE A 283 10.30 2.24 15.31
C ILE A 283 11.77 1.83 15.40
N GLY A 284 12.52 1.92 14.30
CA GLY A 284 13.95 1.65 14.30
C GLY A 284 14.74 2.57 15.24
N LYS A 285 14.43 3.88 15.27
CA LYS A 285 15.03 4.85 16.20
C LYS A 285 14.64 4.57 17.65
N PHE A 286 13.39 4.19 17.91
CA PHE A 286 12.91 3.82 19.25
C PHE A 286 13.71 2.65 19.83
N TYR A 287 14.07 1.67 19.00
CA TYR A 287 14.93 0.54 19.37
C TYR A 287 16.44 0.81 19.22
N ASN A 288 16.85 2.07 19.03
CA ASN A 288 18.25 2.48 18.90
C ASN A 288 19.03 1.74 17.78
N LEU A 289 18.38 1.43 16.66
CA LEU A 289 19.09 0.86 15.52
C LEU A 289 20.12 1.85 14.94
N PRO A 290 21.28 1.37 14.46
CA PRO A 290 22.30 2.21 13.86
C PRO A 290 21.79 3.07 12.71
N SER A 291 22.15 4.35 12.68
CA SER A 291 21.73 5.30 11.63
C SER A 291 22.08 4.83 10.22
N GLN A 292 23.20 4.12 10.04
CA GLN A 292 23.58 3.56 8.74
C GLN A 292 22.56 2.54 8.22
N ILE A 293 22.03 1.68 9.09
CA ILE A 293 21.01 0.68 8.74
C ILE A 293 19.69 1.40 8.39
N LEU A 294 19.33 2.41 9.16
CA LEU A 294 18.09 3.18 8.91
C LEU A 294 18.15 3.98 7.60
N LYS A 295 19.33 4.47 7.22
CA LYS A 295 19.54 5.14 5.92
C LYS A 295 19.28 4.20 4.75
N ASP A 296 19.65 2.92 4.88
CA ASP A 296 19.37 1.91 3.85
C ASP A 296 17.86 1.64 3.71
N TRP A 297 17.06 1.91 4.75
CA TRP A 297 15.63 1.70 4.70
C TRP A 297 14.90 2.82 3.95
N ILE A 298 15.43 4.04 3.87
CA ILE A 298 14.76 5.20 3.29
C ILE A 298 14.18 4.87 1.91
N ILE A 299 12.86 5.05 1.80
CA ILE A 299 12.12 5.06 0.52
C ILE A 299 12.21 6.48 -0.06
N ASP A 300 12.25 6.59 -1.39
CA ASP A 300 12.24 7.88 -2.07
C ASP A 300 11.04 8.73 -1.64
N CYS A 301 11.28 10.02 -1.43
CA CYS A 301 10.26 10.98 -1.03
C CYS A 301 9.50 11.49 -2.24
N TYR A 302 8.23 11.88 -2.08
CA TYR A 302 7.41 12.41 -3.17
C TYR A 302 7.82 13.83 -3.61
N CYS A 303 8.30 14.65 -2.66
CA CYS A 303 8.77 16.01 -2.90
C CYS A 303 10.19 16.07 -3.52
#